data_AF-A0A6I7YHJ0-F1
#
_entry.id   AF-A0A6I7YHJ0-F1
#
_cell.length_a   1.000
_cell.length_b   1.000
_cell.length_c   1.000
_cell.angle_alpha   90.00
_cell.angle_beta   90.00
_cell.angle_gamma   90.00
#
_symmetry.space_group_name_H-M   'P 1'
#
loop_
_entity.id
_entity.type
_entity.pdbx_description
1 polymer ?
#
loop_
_entity_poly.entity_id
_entity_poly.type
_entity_poly.pdbx_seq_one_letter_code
_entity_poly.pdbx_strand_id
1 'polypeptide(L)'
;MYRTDSEALGKSEYGNLTSKQYAAVLVVDIDQPGEAGGHPADLALYVRNVVRVLVEHNIGPAWVGVNLISGKGQFIWLIAPVYADASGKFSQMKLLAATTHTLGELLGHDPHFAHGFSRNPFYTGKSPSAYRWYRQHNRVMRLGDLIRQVRDLAGTDQYEAAPRQQFKSGRELINAVKTRREEAQAFKALAQDVDAEVSAGLDQYDPELIDGVRVLWITEGTAARDETAFRHALKTGHRLRAAGQRLTDAAIIDAYEHAYNVAQTHGGAGRPAELPPMRDRQTMARRVRGYVTQSKSTSSMRSSAPGKATSSERKALATMGRRGGQKAAQRWKTAPDSDYAKQERAKLAVANENRKTSAAADSFAIASWFLKGKSETGEYPTVGEAAAEFSVSNRTVQRALSKAGIVLPTGRRKGDRP
;
A
#
# COMPACT_ATOMS: atom_id res chain seq x y z
N MET A 1 -9.44 29.05 -20.53
CA MET A 1 -9.15 28.03 -21.57
C MET A 1 -9.25 28.75 -22.90
N TYR A 2 -8.23 28.69 -23.76
CA TYR A 2 -8.28 29.36 -25.06
C TYR A 2 -9.34 28.70 -25.94
N ARG A 3 -10.06 29.49 -26.76
CA ARG A 3 -10.99 28.95 -27.75
C ARG A 3 -10.20 28.20 -28.84
N THR A 4 -10.81 27.18 -29.45
CA THR A 4 -10.16 26.33 -30.46
C THR A 4 -9.76 27.07 -31.73
N ASP A 5 -10.39 28.21 -32.01
CA ASP A 5 -10.13 29.12 -33.12
C ASP A 5 -9.17 30.28 -32.75
N SER A 6 -8.67 30.32 -31.51
CA SER A 6 -7.78 31.39 -31.06
C SER A 6 -6.35 31.15 -31.55
N GLU A 7 -5.75 32.18 -32.15
CA GLU A 7 -4.33 32.17 -32.53
C GLU A 7 -3.40 31.90 -31.34
N ALA A 8 -3.82 32.27 -30.11
CA ALA A 8 -3.08 32.02 -28.88
C ALA A 8 -2.98 30.51 -28.53
N LEU A 9 -3.95 29.69 -28.97
CA LEU A 9 -3.88 28.24 -28.81
C LEU A 9 -2.73 27.66 -29.64
N GLY A 10 -2.58 28.10 -30.89
CA GLY A 10 -1.50 27.64 -31.78
C GLY A 10 -0.10 28.04 -31.31
N LYS A 11 0.00 29.10 -30.50
CA LYS A 11 1.27 29.58 -29.92
C LYS A 11 1.66 28.88 -28.62
N SER A 12 0.76 28.09 -28.02
CA SER A 12 1.00 27.42 -26.74
C SER A 12 1.43 25.96 -26.95
N GLU A 13 2.70 25.63 -26.66
CA GLU A 13 3.23 24.27 -26.85
C GLU A 13 2.63 23.26 -25.86
N TYR A 14 2.18 23.75 -24.69
CA TYR A 14 1.52 22.96 -23.66
C TYR A 14 0.08 23.43 -23.46
N GLY A 15 -0.80 22.48 -23.20
CA GLY A 15 -2.20 22.72 -22.87
C GLY A 15 -2.68 21.78 -21.79
N ASN A 16 -3.80 22.13 -21.16
CA ASN A 16 -4.48 21.24 -20.24
C ASN A 16 -5.67 20.60 -20.97
N LEU A 17 -5.47 19.36 -21.45
CA LEU A 17 -6.50 18.58 -22.16
C LEU A 17 -7.45 17.83 -21.21
N THR A 18 -7.09 17.67 -19.94
CA THR A 18 -7.86 16.90 -18.94
C THR A 18 -7.91 17.62 -17.60
N SER A 19 -9.10 17.93 -17.10
CA SER A 19 -9.25 18.60 -15.81
C SER A 19 -9.74 17.64 -14.71
N LYS A 20 -9.59 18.05 -13.45
CA LYS A 20 -10.12 17.30 -12.30
C LYS A 20 -11.65 17.22 -12.28
N GLN A 21 -12.34 18.08 -13.03
CA GLN A 21 -13.81 18.15 -13.06
C GLN A 21 -14.40 17.54 -14.34
N TYR A 22 -13.62 17.46 -15.41
CA TYR A 22 -14.09 17.04 -16.72
C TYR A 22 -12.93 16.52 -17.57
N ALA A 23 -13.16 15.39 -18.24
CA ALA A 23 -12.27 14.87 -19.28
C ALA A 23 -13.08 14.24 -20.41
N ALA A 24 -12.78 14.63 -21.65
CA ALA A 24 -13.28 13.97 -22.88
C ALA A 24 -12.17 13.26 -23.67
N VAL A 25 -10.95 13.36 -23.16
CA VAL A 25 -9.80 12.64 -23.70
C VAL A 25 -9.04 11.98 -22.56
N LEU A 26 -8.34 10.90 -22.87
CA LEU A 26 -7.35 10.26 -22.00
C LEU A 26 -5.99 10.49 -22.65
N VAL A 27 -5.03 10.98 -21.86
CA VAL A 27 -3.67 11.29 -22.34
C VAL A 27 -2.68 10.40 -21.61
N VAL A 28 -1.74 9.82 -22.36
CA VAL A 28 -0.62 9.02 -21.82
C VAL A 28 0.68 9.56 -22.39
N ASP A 29 1.61 9.94 -21.51
CA ASP A 29 2.98 10.30 -21.89
C ASP A 29 3.85 9.05 -21.99
N ILE A 30 4.71 9.02 -23.01
CA ILE A 30 5.62 7.93 -23.31
C ILE A 30 7.05 8.44 -23.10
N ASP A 31 7.62 8.10 -21.95
CA ASP A 31 8.95 8.55 -21.57
C ASP A 31 10.09 7.71 -22.16
N GLN A 32 9.77 6.59 -22.79
CA GLN A 32 10.76 5.75 -23.45
C GLN A 32 11.37 6.49 -24.65
N PRO A 33 12.69 6.72 -24.67
CA PRO A 33 13.35 7.36 -25.79
C PRO A 33 13.29 6.44 -27.02
N GLY A 34 13.04 7.05 -28.17
CA GLY A 34 13.05 6.40 -29.47
C GLY A 34 14.20 6.93 -30.33
N GLU A 35 13.97 6.98 -31.63
CA GLU A 35 14.86 7.58 -32.62
C GLU A 35 14.44 9.01 -32.94
N ALA A 36 15.37 9.80 -33.49
CA ALA A 36 15.06 11.13 -33.97
C ALA A 36 14.32 11.05 -35.32
N GLY A 37 13.33 11.93 -35.53
CA GLY A 37 12.59 12.00 -36.80
C GLY A 37 11.13 12.44 -36.65
N GLY A 38 10.55 12.26 -35.46
CA GLY A 38 9.19 12.72 -35.14
C GLY A 38 8.10 11.99 -35.93
N HIS A 39 8.34 10.76 -36.37
CA HIS A 39 7.36 9.85 -36.97
C HIS A 39 6.98 8.75 -35.97
N PRO A 40 5.77 8.15 -36.03
CA PRO A 40 5.41 7.03 -35.16
C PRO A 40 6.34 5.81 -35.31
N ALA A 41 7.02 5.70 -36.46
CA ALA A 41 8.07 4.70 -36.67
C ALA A 41 9.30 4.95 -35.80
N ASP A 42 9.52 6.17 -35.32
CA ASP A 42 10.69 6.55 -34.53
C ASP A 42 10.43 6.38 -33.02
N LEU A 43 9.23 5.93 -32.63
CA LEU A 43 8.96 5.53 -31.24
C LEU A 43 9.81 4.31 -30.86
N ALA A 44 10.10 4.16 -29.57
CA ALA A 44 10.77 2.98 -29.03
C ALA A 44 10.14 1.67 -29.56
N LEU A 45 10.97 0.68 -29.93
CA LEU A 45 10.51 -0.58 -30.54
C LEU A 45 9.45 -1.29 -29.69
N TYR A 46 9.63 -1.31 -28.38
CA TYR A 46 8.66 -1.86 -27.43
C TYR A 46 7.30 -1.15 -27.55
N VAL A 47 7.30 0.18 -27.50
CA VAL A 47 6.08 1.00 -27.61
C VAL A 47 5.38 0.75 -28.95
N ARG A 48 6.13 0.69 -30.06
CA ARG A 48 5.58 0.37 -31.39
C ARG A 48 4.88 -0.99 -31.41
N ASN A 49 5.48 -2.01 -30.81
CA ASN A 49 4.90 -3.34 -30.74
C ASN A 49 3.60 -3.34 -29.90
N VAL A 50 3.60 -2.67 -28.75
CA VAL A 50 2.39 -2.54 -27.90
C VAL A 50 1.28 -1.79 -28.64
N VAL A 51 1.60 -0.65 -29.27
CA VAL A 51 0.61 0.13 -30.03
C VAL A 51 0.03 -0.68 -31.19
N ARG A 52 0.85 -1.48 -31.89
CA ARG A 52 0.36 -2.38 -32.95
C ARG A 52 -0.69 -3.35 -32.40
N VAL A 53 -0.44 -3.98 -31.26
CA VAL A 53 -1.41 -4.87 -30.60
C VAL A 53 -2.69 -4.13 -30.21
N LEU A 54 -2.59 -2.91 -29.66
CA LEU A 54 -3.75 -2.08 -29.35
C LEU A 54 -4.58 -1.74 -30.59
N VAL A 55 -3.92 -1.44 -31.72
CA VAL A 55 -4.58 -1.16 -33.01
C VAL A 55 -5.26 -2.41 -33.57
N GLU A 56 -4.61 -3.57 -33.51
CA GLU A 56 -5.20 -4.87 -33.92
C GLU A 56 -6.46 -5.20 -33.12
N HIS A 57 -6.50 -4.82 -31.83
CA HIS A 57 -7.68 -4.95 -30.97
C HIS A 57 -8.65 -3.76 -31.07
N ASN A 58 -8.43 -2.85 -32.02
CA ASN A 58 -9.28 -1.71 -32.32
C ASN A 58 -9.45 -0.75 -31.11
N ILE A 59 -8.43 -0.67 -30.26
CA ILE A 59 -8.33 0.21 -29.09
C ILE A 59 -7.08 1.11 -29.12
N GLY A 60 -6.49 1.31 -30.29
CA GLY A 60 -5.35 2.20 -30.50
C GLY A 60 -5.65 3.67 -30.15
N PRO A 61 -4.60 4.50 -29.99
CA PRO A 61 -4.77 5.92 -29.72
C PRO A 61 -5.34 6.65 -30.94
N ALA A 62 -6.20 7.65 -30.68
CA ALA A 62 -6.77 8.49 -31.72
C ALA A 62 -5.73 9.46 -32.29
N TRP A 63 -4.80 9.93 -31.47
CA TRP A 63 -3.70 10.80 -31.87
C TRP A 63 -2.38 10.35 -31.25
N VAL A 64 -1.32 10.46 -32.03
CA VAL A 64 0.06 10.12 -31.65
C VAL A 64 0.94 11.34 -31.87
N GLY A 65 1.50 11.89 -30.81
CA GLY A 65 2.50 12.96 -30.88
C GLY A 65 3.90 12.37 -30.65
N VAL A 66 4.87 12.72 -31.49
CA VAL A 66 6.26 12.26 -31.36
C VAL A 66 7.21 13.44 -31.35
N ASN A 67 8.11 13.48 -30.37
CA ASN A 67 9.16 14.48 -30.28
C ASN A 67 10.21 14.25 -31.38
N LEU A 68 10.57 15.30 -32.13
CA LEU A 68 11.50 15.19 -33.26
C LEU A 68 12.92 14.77 -32.85
N ILE A 69 13.35 15.11 -31.63
CA ILE A 69 14.74 14.94 -31.19
C ILE A 69 14.92 13.63 -30.41
N SER A 70 14.00 13.34 -29.49
CA SER A 70 14.14 12.24 -28.53
C SER A 70 13.34 10.98 -28.88
N GLY A 71 12.45 11.04 -29.88
CA GLY A 71 11.55 9.93 -30.22
C GLY A 71 10.53 9.60 -29.12
N LYS A 72 10.48 10.36 -28.01
CA LYS A 72 9.46 10.23 -26.97
C LYS A 72 8.09 10.62 -27.50
N GLY A 73 7.04 10.03 -26.92
CA GLY A 73 5.68 10.13 -27.44
C GLY A 73 4.67 10.68 -26.44
N GLN A 74 3.53 11.14 -26.94
CA GLN A 74 2.31 11.35 -26.16
C GLN A 74 1.12 10.86 -26.96
N PHE A 75 0.29 10.04 -26.35
CA PHE A 75 -0.87 9.42 -27.00
C PHE A 75 -2.16 9.96 -26.41
N ILE A 76 -3.16 10.16 -27.28
CA ILE A 76 -4.48 10.67 -26.89
C ILE A 76 -5.55 9.71 -27.39
N TRP A 77 -6.42 9.28 -26.48
CA TRP A 77 -7.67 8.59 -26.79
C TRP A 77 -8.84 9.55 -26.63
N LEU A 78 -9.79 9.51 -27.56
CA LEU A 78 -11.08 10.16 -27.39
C LEU A 78 -11.96 9.22 -26.56
N ILE A 79 -12.53 9.73 -25.47
CA ILE A 79 -13.36 8.95 -24.56
C ILE A 79 -14.74 9.55 -24.39
N ALA A 80 -15.71 8.72 -24.01
CA ALA A 80 -17.00 9.22 -23.55
C ALA A 80 -16.76 10.22 -22.40
N PRO A 81 -17.27 11.46 -22.47
CA PRO A 81 -16.93 12.47 -21.50
C PRO A 81 -17.29 12.06 -20.07
N VAL A 82 -16.36 12.27 -19.15
CA VAL A 82 -16.55 12.02 -17.73
C VAL A 82 -16.53 13.32 -16.95
N TYR A 83 -17.40 13.38 -15.94
CA TYR A 83 -17.57 14.53 -15.07
C TYR A 83 -17.30 14.12 -13.63
N ALA A 84 -16.67 15.00 -12.85
CA ALA A 84 -16.65 14.88 -11.41
C ALA A 84 -17.96 15.44 -10.83
N ASP A 85 -18.37 14.90 -9.69
CA ASP A 85 -19.45 15.47 -8.90
C ASP A 85 -18.96 16.72 -8.14
N ALA A 86 -19.88 17.45 -7.51
CA ALA A 86 -19.55 18.65 -6.71
C ALA A 86 -18.52 18.39 -5.59
N SER A 87 -18.36 17.12 -5.17
CA SER A 87 -17.40 16.71 -4.15
C SER A 87 -16.00 16.35 -4.70
N GLY A 88 -15.84 16.29 -6.02
CA GLY A 88 -14.58 15.93 -6.69
C GLY A 88 -14.18 14.45 -6.54
N LYS A 89 -15.10 13.56 -6.11
CA LYS A 89 -14.83 12.15 -5.81
C LYS A 89 -15.86 11.23 -6.47
N PHE A 90 -15.78 11.10 -7.79
CA PHE A 90 -16.71 10.27 -8.55
C PHE A 90 -16.10 8.96 -9.07
N SER A 91 -16.91 7.91 -9.19
CA SER A 91 -16.49 6.57 -9.64
C SER A 91 -15.93 6.58 -11.06
N GLN A 92 -16.46 7.42 -11.96
CA GLN A 92 -15.99 7.52 -13.34
C GLN A 92 -14.63 8.22 -13.45
N MET A 93 -14.36 9.22 -12.60
CA MET A 93 -13.02 9.83 -12.52
C MET A 93 -11.98 8.84 -11.96
N LYS A 94 -12.39 7.95 -11.04
CA LYS A 94 -11.53 6.83 -10.60
C LYS A 94 -11.29 5.82 -11.71
N LEU A 95 -12.31 5.53 -12.52
CA LEU A 95 -12.18 4.64 -13.67
C LEU A 95 -11.22 5.24 -14.72
N LEU A 96 -11.33 6.55 -14.99
CA LEU A 96 -10.39 7.27 -15.84
C LEU A 96 -8.96 7.12 -15.32
N ALA A 97 -8.71 7.46 -14.04
CA ALA A 97 -7.38 7.36 -13.45
C ALA A 97 -6.82 5.92 -13.51
N ALA A 98 -7.65 4.92 -13.24
CA ALA A 98 -7.25 3.52 -13.35
C ALA A 98 -6.94 3.12 -14.80
N THR A 99 -7.73 3.60 -15.76
CA THR A 99 -7.50 3.32 -17.19
C THR A 99 -6.20 3.95 -17.66
N THR A 100 -5.95 5.21 -17.29
CA THR A 100 -4.69 5.91 -17.59
C THR A 100 -3.49 5.18 -17.02
N HIS A 101 -3.58 4.74 -15.76
CA HIS A 101 -2.50 3.99 -15.12
C HIS A 101 -2.21 2.67 -15.82
N THR A 102 -3.23 1.84 -16.08
CA THR A 102 -3.02 0.54 -16.73
C THR A 102 -2.49 0.69 -18.16
N LEU A 103 -3.01 1.65 -18.94
CA LEU A 103 -2.46 1.96 -20.27
C LEU A 103 -1.01 2.44 -20.18
N GLY A 104 -0.72 3.32 -19.22
CA GLY A 104 0.61 3.82 -18.99
C GLY A 104 1.59 2.70 -18.61
N GLU A 105 1.20 1.78 -17.72
CA GLU A 105 2.03 0.62 -17.35
C GLU A 105 2.34 -0.25 -18.57
N LEU A 106 1.32 -0.55 -19.38
CA LEU A 106 1.50 -1.34 -20.60
C LEU A 106 2.46 -0.67 -21.59
N LEU A 107 2.41 0.66 -21.67
CA LEU A 107 3.24 1.48 -22.55
C LEU A 107 4.57 1.94 -21.93
N GLY A 108 4.83 1.58 -20.66
CA GLY A 108 6.02 1.94 -19.90
C GLY A 108 6.21 3.45 -19.65
N HIS A 109 5.15 4.16 -19.24
CA HIS A 109 5.22 5.54 -18.75
C HIS A 109 5.87 5.66 -17.35
N ASP A 110 6.29 6.87 -16.95
CA ASP A 110 6.63 7.17 -15.55
C ASP A 110 5.35 7.45 -14.70
N PRO A 111 5.03 6.60 -13.70
CA PRO A 111 3.85 6.79 -12.85
C PRO A 111 3.95 7.97 -11.85
N HIS A 112 5.12 8.63 -11.74
CA HIS A 112 5.35 9.73 -10.79
C HIS A 112 5.23 11.13 -11.41
N PHE A 113 5.13 11.25 -12.73
CA PHE A 113 5.05 12.55 -13.38
C PHE A 113 3.63 13.15 -13.28
N ALA A 114 3.54 14.41 -12.83
CA ALA A 114 2.26 15.04 -12.51
C ALA A 114 1.43 15.34 -13.78
N HIS A 115 0.42 14.51 -14.07
CA HIS A 115 -0.51 14.63 -15.20
C HIS A 115 -1.49 15.82 -15.07
N GLY A 116 -1.00 17.03 -15.33
CA GLY A 116 -1.84 18.23 -15.47
C GLY A 116 -1.61 19.01 -16.78
N PHE A 117 -0.46 18.81 -17.41
CA PHE A 117 -0.09 19.47 -18.66
C PHE A 117 0.26 18.43 -19.71
N SER A 118 -0.28 18.64 -20.90
CA SER A 118 -0.09 17.80 -22.08
C SER A 118 0.50 18.62 -23.22
N ARG A 119 1.18 17.97 -24.16
CA ARG A 119 1.63 18.62 -25.39
C ARG A 119 0.40 18.99 -26.21
N ASN A 120 0.41 20.18 -26.79
CA ASN A 120 -0.74 20.66 -27.53
C ASN A 120 -0.71 20.13 -28.98
N PRO A 121 -1.70 19.33 -29.42
CA PRO A 121 -1.80 18.86 -30.81
C PRO A 121 -2.05 19.97 -31.83
N PHE A 122 -2.47 21.16 -31.38
CA PHE A 122 -2.74 22.30 -32.23
C PHE A 122 -1.60 23.33 -32.26
N TYR A 123 -0.45 23.03 -31.65
CA TYR A 123 0.69 23.93 -31.66
C TYR A 123 1.26 24.08 -33.08
N THR A 124 1.41 25.33 -33.53
CA THR A 124 1.93 25.69 -34.86
C THR A 124 3.23 26.49 -34.81
N GLY A 125 3.82 26.66 -33.61
CA GLY A 125 5.10 27.34 -33.46
C GLY A 125 6.28 26.47 -33.88
N LYS A 126 7.49 27.05 -33.85
CA LYS A 126 8.73 26.43 -34.38
C LYS A 126 9.64 25.84 -33.30
N SER A 127 9.10 25.53 -32.12
CA SER A 127 9.89 24.94 -31.03
C SER A 127 10.53 23.62 -31.47
N PRO A 128 11.86 23.44 -31.33
CA PRO A 128 12.54 22.20 -31.73
C PRO A 128 12.08 20.98 -30.94
N SER A 129 11.56 21.19 -29.72
CA SER A 129 11.01 20.15 -28.86
C SER A 129 9.53 19.85 -29.11
N ALA A 130 8.89 20.58 -30.03
CA ALA A 130 7.48 20.38 -30.32
C ALA A 130 7.23 18.97 -30.83
N TYR A 131 6.08 18.42 -30.47
CA TYR A 131 5.70 17.09 -30.92
C TYR A 131 5.06 17.23 -32.30
N ARG A 132 5.43 16.34 -33.22
CA ARG A 132 4.72 16.18 -34.48
C ARG A 132 3.55 15.23 -34.26
N TRP A 133 2.35 15.69 -34.54
CA TRP A 133 1.11 14.98 -34.24
C TRP A 133 0.53 14.29 -35.47
N TYR A 134 0.06 13.06 -35.27
CA TYR A 134 -0.56 12.21 -36.28
C TYR A 134 -1.93 11.76 -35.77
N ARG A 135 -2.98 12.19 -36.45
CA ARG A 135 -4.34 11.71 -36.22
C ARG A 135 -4.48 10.32 -36.85
N GLN A 136 -4.87 9.34 -36.06
CA GLN A 136 -5.11 7.96 -36.49
C GLN A 136 -6.60 7.72 -36.78
N HIS A 137 -7.48 8.16 -35.87
CA HIS A 137 -8.94 8.02 -36.02
C HIS A 137 -9.71 9.04 -35.17
N ASN A 138 -11.04 8.99 -35.22
CA ASN A 138 -11.96 9.82 -34.43
C ASN A 138 -12.93 9.01 -33.54
N ARG A 139 -12.69 7.71 -33.38
CA ARG A 139 -13.52 6.85 -32.53
C ARG A 139 -13.48 7.29 -31.06
N VAL A 140 -14.66 7.44 -30.47
CA VAL A 140 -14.85 7.71 -29.04
C VAL A 140 -15.04 6.39 -28.29
N MET A 141 -14.22 6.15 -27.28
CA MET A 141 -14.21 4.91 -26.51
C MET A 141 -14.94 5.04 -25.17
N ARG A 142 -15.66 3.99 -24.76
CA ARG A 142 -16.19 3.90 -23.40
C ARG A 142 -15.07 3.40 -22.48
N LEU A 143 -14.80 4.12 -21.40
CA LEU A 143 -13.72 3.78 -20.46
C LEU A 143 -13.80 2.35 -19.92
N GLY A 144 -15.02 1.87 -19.62
CA GLY A 144 -15.23 0.52 -19.11
C GLY A 144 -14.82 -0.58 -20.09
N ASP A 145 -15.05 -0.37 -21.39
CA ASP A 145 -14.67 -1.34 -22.42
C ASP A 145 -13.19 -1.22 -22.78
N LEU A 146 -12.63 -0.01 -22.73
CA LEU A 146 -11.21 0.25 -22.96
C LEU A 146 -10.35 -0.41 -21.88
N ILE A 147 -10.60 -0.12 -20.60
CA ILE A 147 -9.81 -0.70 -19.50
C ILE A 147 -9.91 -2.22 -19.45
N ARG A 148 -11.07 -2.76 -19.84
CA ARG A 148 -11.30 -4.20 -19.92
C ARG A 148 -10.34 -4.86 -20.91
N GLN A 149 -10.34 -4.38 -22.15
CA GLN A 149 -9.50 -4.93 -23.22
C GLN A 149 -8.01 -4.70 -22.95
N VAL A 150 -7.64 -3.54 -22.39
CA VAL A 150 -6.23 -3.27 -22.02
C VAL A 150 -5.74 -4.26 -20.96
N ARG A 151 -6.58 -4.60 -19.97
CA ARG A 151 -6.23 -5.60 -18.94
C ARG A 151 -6.07 -7.00 -19.51
N ASP A 152 -6.94 -7.38 -20.43
CA ASP A 152 -6.85 -8.66 -21.13
C ASP A 152 -5.52 -8.77 -21.89
N LEU A 153 -5.13 -7.70 -22.58
CA LEU A 153 -3.86 -7.63 -23.31
C LEU A 153 -2.62 -7.62 -22.39
N ALA A 154 -2.71 -6.97 -21.24
CA ALA A 154 -1.63 -6.93 -20.26
C ALA A 154 -1.46 -8.26 -19.50
N GLY A 155 -2.31 -9.27 -19.74
CA GLY A 155 -2.33 -10.50 -18.96
C GLY A 155 -2.69 -10.29 -17.50
N THR A 156 -3.22 -9.11 -17.15
CA THR A 156 -3.75 -8.81 -15.82
C THR A 156 -5.16 -9.34 -15.76
N ASP A 157 -5.36 -10.46 -15.06
CA ASP A 157 -6.68 -11.04 -14.84
C ASP A 157 -7.71 -9.95 -14.49
N GLN A 158 -8.77 -9.87 -15.29
CA GLN A 158 -9.83 -8.85 -15.21
C GLN A 158 -10.45 -8.73 -13.82
N TYR A 159 -10.36 -9.80 -13.06
CA TYR A 159 -10.38 -9.85 -11.62
C TYR A 159 -9.39 -10.96 -11.27
N GLU A 160 -8.31 -10.68 -10.53
CA GLU A 160 -8.06 -11.62 -9.44
C GLU A 160 -9.37 -11.57 -8.66
N ALA A 161 -10.21 -12.60 -8.82
CA ALA A 161 -11.24 -12.87 -7.85
C ALA A 161 -10.46 -13.16 -6.58
N ALA A 162 -10.08 -12.08 -5.86
CA ALA A 162 -9.45 -12.15 -4.56
C ALA A 162 -10.29 -13.20 -3.84
N PRO A 163 -9.71 -14.36 -3.47
CA PRO A 163 -10.49 -15.48 -3.00
C PRO A 163 -11.48 -14.91 -2.01
N ARG A 164 -12.79 -15.10 -2.26
CA ARG A 164 -13.85 -14.52 -1.40
C ARG A 164 -13.56 -14.79 0.09
N GLN A 165 -12.77 -15.85 0.33
CA GLN A 165 -12.13 -16.19 1.57
C GLN A 165 -10.67 -16.61 1.31
N GLN A 166 -9.68 -15.78 1.66
CA GLN A 166 -8.26 -16.16 1.61
C GLN A 166 -7.87 -17.11 2.76
N PHE A 167 -8.66 -17.14 3.83
CA PHE A 167 -8.40 -17.92 5.03
C PHE A 167 -9.44 -19.04 5.16
N LYS A 168 -8.98 -20.26 5.48
CA LYS A 168 -9.85 -21.44 5.64
C LYS A 168 -10.77 -21.30 6.87
N SER A 169 -10.43 -20.41 7.82
CA SER A 169 -11.26 -20.12 9.00
C SER A 169 -11.07 -18.70 9.57
N GLY A 170 -12.04 -18.24 10.36
CA GLY A 170 -11.93 -16.96 11.08
C GLY A 170 -10.80 -16.92 12.12
N ARG A 171 -10.38 -18.08 12.66
CA ARG A 171 -9.21 -18.17 13.56
C ARG A 171 -7.90 -17.92 12.81
N GLU A 172 -7.78 -18.48 11.62
CA GLU A 172 -6.61 -18.29 10.76
C GLU A 172 -6.46 -16.82 10.33
N LEU A 173 -7.57 -16.14 10.01
CA LEU A 173 -7.59 -14.70 9.76
C LEU A 173 -7.08 -13.90 10.98
N ILE A 174 -7.54 -14.24 12.20
CA ILE A 174 -7.13 -13.54 13.43
C ILE A 174 -5.64 -13.75 13.70
N ASN A 175 -5.14 -14.98 13.56
CA ASN A 175 -3.73 -15.29 13.80
C ASN A 175 -2.83 -14.60 12.78
N ALA A 176 -3.17 -14.69 11.49
CA ALA A 176 -2.40 -14.02 10.44
C ALA A 176 -2.37 -12.48 10.62
N VAL A 177 -3.45 -11.87 11.14
CA VAL A 177 -3.46 -10.44 11.45
C VAL A 177 -2.60 -10.11 12.68
N LYS A 178 -2.55 -10.98 13.69
CA LYS A 178 -1.67 -10.80 14.85
C LYS A 178 -0.20 -10.90 14.46
N THR A 179 0.17 -11.94 13.72
CA THR A 179 1.55 -12.15 13.26
C THR A 179 2.02 -10.98 12.41
N ARG A 180 1.20 -10.47 11.49
CA ARG A 180 1.53 -9.26 10.70
C ARG A 180 1.68 -8.00 11.56
N ARG A 181 0.91 -7.88 12.63
CA ARG A 181 1.04 -6.76 13.57
C ARG A 181 2.35 -6.83 14.33
N GLU A 182 2.73 -8.03 14.77
CA GLU A 182 4.00 -8.31 15.44
C GLU A 182 5.18 -8.04 14.50
N GLU A 183 5.14 -8.54 13.26
CA GLU A 183 6.13 -8.27 12.22
C GLU A 183 6.25 -6.77 11.90
N ALA A 184 5.13 -6.06 11.78
CA ALA A 184 5.14 -4.62 11.53
C ALA A 184 5.67 -3.82 12.73
N GLN A 185 5.43 -4.28 13.95
CA GLN A 185 5.98 -3.68 15.17
C GLN A 185 7.48 -3.95 15.29
N ALA A 186 7.93 -5.17 14.99
CA ALA A 186 9.34 -5.54 14.96
C ALA A 186 10.10 -4.77 13.87
N PHE A 187 9.55 -4.68 12.66
CA PHE A 187 10.13 -3.89 11.58
C PHE A 187 10.19 -2.40 11.91
N LYS A 188 9.16 -1.86 12.59
CA LYS A 188 9.17 -0.47 13.05
C LYS A 188 10.25 -0.23 14.10
N ALA A 189 10.42 -1.15 15.05
CA ALA A 189 11.49 -1.06 16.06
C ALA A 189 12.88 -1.12 15.40
N LEU A 190 13.09 -2.09 14.49
CA LEU A 190 14.34 -2.23 13.75
C LEU A 190 14.66 -1.00 12.89
N ALA A 191 13.66 -0.43 12.22
CA ALA A 191 13.83 0.78 11.44
C ALA A 191 14.11 2.01 12.31
N GLN A 192 13.56 2.08 13.53
CA GLN A 192 13.84 3.15 14.49
C GLN A 192 15.25 3.03 15.09
N ASP A 193 15.73 1.82 15.36
CA ASP A 193 17.11 1.58 15.81
C ASP A 193 18.12 1.91 14.70
N VAL A 194 17.84 1.50 13.46
CA VAL A 194 18.72 1.81 12.31
C VAL A 194 18.72 3.31 11.99
N ASP A 195 17.58 4.02 12.01
CA ASP A 195 17.54 5.48 11.79
C ASP A 195 18.24 6.26 12.92
N ALA A 196 18.20 5.75 14.15
CA ALA A 196 18.87 6.34 15.30
C ALA A 196 20.40 6.18 15.22
N GLU A 197 20.90 5.01 14.78
CA GLU A 197 22.33 4.77 14.58
C GLU A 197 22.90 5.47 13.34
N VAL A 198 22.13 5.57 12.25
CA VAL A 198 22.62 6.08 10.95
C VAL A 198 22.61 7.61 10.86
N SER A 199 21.69 8.31 11.53
CA SER A 199 21.46 9.75 11.26
C SER A 199 22.32 10.74 12.05
N ALA A 200 22.94 10.34 13.16
CA ALA A 200 23.71 11.26 14.00
C ALA A 200 25.23 11.25 13.72
N GLY A 201 25.78 10.13 13.24
CA GLY A 201 27.23 9.95 13.11
C GLY A 201 27.83 10.15 11.71
N LEU A 202 27.08 9.95 10.63
CA LEU A 202 27.67 9.79 9.29
C LEU A 202 27.79 11.08 8.47
N ASP A 203 27.04 12.14 8.77
CA ASP A 203 27.18 13.41 8.04
C ASP A 203 28.51 14.13 8.33
N GLN A 204 29.21 13.78 9.42
CA GLN A 204 30.55 14.30 9.70
C GLN A 204 31.66 13.60 8.89
N TYR A 205 31.33 12.46 8.26
CA TYR A 205 32.28 11.62 7.53
C TYR A 205 31.88 11.39 6.06
N ASP A 206 30.83 12.07 5.55
CA ASP A 206 30.45 12.02 4.13
C ASP A 206 31.31 13.02 3.34
N PRO A 207 32.30 12.55 2.54
CA PRO A 207 33.19 13.42 1.77
C PRO A 207 32.47 14.15 0.63
N GLU A 208 31.21 13.80 0.33
CA GLU A 208 30.39 14.47 -0.69
C GLU A 208 29.61 15.69 -0.16
N LEU A 209 29.67 15.97 1.15
CA LEU A 209 29.04 17.15 1.75
C LEU A 209 29.96 18.37 1.67
N ILE A 210 29.48 19.44 1.04
CA ILE A 210 30.14 20.75 1.01
C ILE A 210 29.43 21.62 2.04
N ASP A 211 30.14 22.12 3.05
CA ASP A 211 29.58 22.89 4.17
C ASP A 211 28.33 22.24 4.82
N GLY A 212 28.33 20.90 4.93
CA GLY A 212 27.22 20.12 5.48
C GLY A 212 26.01 19.95 4.55
N VAL A 213 26.12 20.38 3.29
CA VAL A 213 25.07 20.31 2.25
C VAL A 213 25.52 19.41 1.10
N ARG A 214 24.66 18.48 0.69
CA ARG A 214 24.90 17.64 -0.50
C ARG A 214 24.49 18.42 -1.76
N VAL A 215 25.46 19.03 -2.44
CA VAL A 215 25.22 19.79 -3.66
C VAL A 215 24.91 18.85 -4.82
N LEU A 216 23.76 19.05 -5.46
CA LEU A 216 23.37 18.33 -6.67
C LEU A 216 23.89 19.06 -7.90
N TRP A 217 24.50 18.33 -8.83
CA TRP A 217 25.07 18.86 -10.05
C TRP A 217 24.17 18.53 -11.25
N ILE A 218 23.84 19.53 -12.07
CA ILE A 218 23.12 19.35 -13.34
C ILE A 218 24.12 18.92 -14.41
N THR A 219 25.24 19.64 -14.46
CA THR A 219 26.43 19.36 -15.26
C THR A 219 27.64 19.74 -14.42
N GLU A 220 28.84 19.30 -14.80
CA GLU A 220 30.07 19.65 -14.10
C GLU A 220 30.19 21.18 -13.96
N GLY A 221 30.42 21.66 -12.73
CA GLY A 221 30.49 23.09 -12.39
C GLY A 221 29.14 23.82 -12.29
N THR A 222 28.00 23.18 -12.59
CA THR A 222 26.66 23.80 -12.55
C THR A 222 25.73 23.06 -11.58
N ALA A 223 25.42 23.68 -10.44
CA ALA A 223 24.55 23.09 -9.42
C ALA A 223 23.05 23.28 -9.69
N ALA A 224 22.26 22.29 -9.26
CA ALA A 224 20.81 22.36 -9.10
C ALA A 224 20.47 23.05 -7.77
N ARG A 225 20.56 24.38 -7.76
CA ARG A 225 20.47 25.23 -6.54
C ARG A 225 19.17 25.02 -5.77
N ASP A 226 18.03 25.12 -6.43
CA ASP A 226 16.71 24.99 -5.78
C ASP A 226 16.43 23.57 -5.29
N GLU A 227 16.87 22.56 -6.04
CA GLU A 227 16.68 21.17 -5.64
C GLU A 227 17.57 20.80 -4.45
N THR A 228 18.82 21.26 -4.47
CA THR A 228 19.76 21.14 -3.34
C THR A 228 19.17 21.78 -2.09
N ALA A 229 18.70 23.02 -2.22
CA ALA A 229 18.09 23.79 -1.14
C ALA A 229 16.83 23.11 -0.58
N PHE A 230 15.96 22.61 -1.46
CA PHE A 230 14.72 21.95 -1.09
C PHE A 230 14.95 20.59 -0.39
N ARG A 231 15.87 19.77 -0.91
CA ARG A 231 16.22 18.48 -0.28
C ARG A 231 16.89 18.66 1.07
N HIS A 232 17.75 19.67 1.21
CA HIS A 232 18.36 20.00 2.49
C HIS A 232 17.31 20.47 3.51
N ALA A 233 16.38 21.34 3.09
CA ALA A 233 15.28 21.78 3.94
C ALA A 233 14.36 20.62 4.40
N LEU A 234 14.11 19.63 3.52
CA LEU A 234 13.39 18.40 3.89
C LEU A 234 14.18 17.56 4.92
N LYS A 235 15.47 17.33 4.68
CA LYS A 235 16.34 16.56 5.59
C LYS A 235 16.35 17.20 6.98
N THR A 236 16.55 18.52 7.05
CA THR A 236 16.51 19.28 8.30
C THR A 236 15.13 19.24 8.95
N GLY A 237 14.05 19.35 8.18
CA GLY A 237 12.69 19.22 8.71
C GLY A 237 12.42 17.85 9.35
N HIS A 238 12.89 16.76 8.73
CA HIS A 238 12.82 15.42 9.30
C HIS A 238 13.64 15.28 10.58
N ARG A 239 14.85 15.85 10.63
CA ARG A 239 15.68 15.89 11.85
C ARG A 239 15.00 16.66 12.98
N LEU A 240 14.45 17.84 12.71
CA LEU A 240 13.70 18.64 13.70
C LEU A 240 12.51 17.85 14.26
N ARG A 241 11.79 17.12 13.40
CA ARG A 241 10.68 16.26 13.82
C ARG A 241 11.17 15.09 14.68
N ALA A 242 12.27 14.44 14.30
CA ALA A 242 12.85 13.33 15.06
C ALA A 242 13.36 13.78 16.44
N ALA A 243 13.96 14.97 16.53
CA ALA A 243 14.41 15.60 17.78
C ALA A 243 13.25 16.16 18.63
N GLY A 244 12.00 16.04 18.20
CA GLY A 244 10.83 16.57 18.91
C GLY A 244 10.73 18.10 18.92
N GLN A 245 11.54 18.79 18.11
CA GLN A 245 11.55 20.25 18.03
C GLN A 245 10.40 20.77 17.16
N ARG A 246 9.99 22.02 17.42
CA ARG A 246 8.88 22.65 16.69
C ARG A 246 9.31 22.97 15.26
N LEU A 247 8.58 22.42 14.30
CA LEU A 247 8.82 22.63 12.87
C LEU A 247 8.27 24.00 12.41
N THR A 248 9.04 25.07 12.62
CA THR A 248 8.69 26.44 12.25
C THR A 248 9.00 26.74 10.79
N ASP A 249 8.23 27.65 10.18
CA ASP A 249 8.48 28.07 8.79
C ASP A 249 9.86 28.75 8.69
N ALA A 250 10.30 29.52 9.71
CA ALA A 250 11.61 30.18 9.76
C ALA A 250 12.77 29.16 9.69
N ALA A 251 12.78 28.13 10.54
CA ALA A 251 13.85 27.14 10.55
C ALA A 251 13.97 26.37 9.23
N ILE A 252 12.85 26.15 8.53
CA ILE A 252 12.85 25.53 7.20
C ILE A 252 13.40 26.49 6.14
N ILE A 253 13.03 27.78 6.22
CA ILE A 253 13.52 28.82 5.32
C ILE A 253 15.03 29.01 5.50
N ASP A 254 15.52 29.09 6.73
CA ASP A 254 16.94 29.25 7.04
C ASP A 254 17.75 28.06 6.47
N ALA A 255 17.25 26.84 6.63
CA ALA A 255 17.87 25.63 6.08
C ALA A 255 17.87 25.61 4.53
N TYR A 256 16.84 26.17 3.90
CA TYR A 256 16.76 26.31 2.45
C TYR A 256 17.78 27.34 1.95
N GLU A 257 17.82 28.53 2.57
CA GLU A 257 18.71 29.62 2.18
C GLU A 257 20.18 29.26 2.34
N HIS A 258 20.53 28.60 3.44
CA HIS A 258 21.87 28.07 3.66
C HIS A 258 22.31 27.18 2.50
N ALA A 259 21.50 26.16 2.17
CA ALA A 259 21.85 25.21 1.12
C ALA A 259 21.81 25.81 -0.29
N TYR A 260 20.94 26.79 -0.54
CA TYR A 260 20.94 27.54 -1.79
C TYR A 260 22.25 28.32 -1.96
N ASN A 261 22.69 29.02 -0.90
CA ASN A 261 23.92 29.81 -0.94
C ASN A 261 25.16 28.93 -1.12
N VAL A 262 25.23 27.78 -0.46
CA VAL A 262 26.31 26.80 -0.68
C VAL A 262 26.31 26.32 -2.14
N ALA A 263 25.16 25.95 -2.69
CA ALA A 263 25.06 25.54 -4.10
C ALA A 263 25.40 26.67 -5.09
N GLN A 264 25.07 27.92 -4.75
CA GLN A 264 25.41 29.10 -5.55
C GLN A 264 26.91 29.38 -5.55
N THR A 265 27.56 29.29 -4.39
CA THR A 265 29.01 29.53 -4.23
C THR A 265 29.82 28.51 -5.01
N HIS A 266 29.46 27.22 -4.94
CA HIS A 266 30.24 26.14 -5.53
C HIS A 266 29.82 25.76 -6.96
N GLY A 267 28.57 26.01 -7.35
CA GLY A 267 28.04 25.61 -8.66
C GLY A 267 27.18 26.69 -9.35
N GLY A 268 27.45 27.97 -9.05
CA GLY A 268 26.74 29.09 -9.66
C GLY A 268 26.96 29.20 -11.18
N ALA A 269 28.12 28.78 -11.69
CA ALA A 269 28.50 28.85 -13.11
C ALA A 269 28.30 30.25 -13.73
N GLY A 270 28.61 31.31 -12.97
CA GLY A 270 28.41 32.70 -13.39
C GLY A 270 26.95 33.19 -13.43
N ARG A 271 25.97 32.34 -13.07
CA ARG A 271 24.56 32.73 -13.01
C ARG A 271 24.31 33.64 -11.79
N PRO A 272 23.50 34.71 -11.91
CA PRO A 272 23.10 35.51 -10.77
C PRO A 272 22.32 34.67 -9.76
N ALA A 273 22.37 35.05 -8.48
CA ALA A 273 21.55 34.41 -7.45
C ALA A 273 20.06 34.74 -7.72
N GLU A 274 19.26 33.71 -7.92
CA GLU A 274 17.83 33.81 -8.23
C GLU A 274 17.04 33.25 -7.04
N LEU A 275 17.21 33.87 -5.88
CA LEU A 275 16.53 33.43 -4.67
C LEU A 275 15.05 33.80 -4.75
N PRO A 276 14.12 32.86 -4.52
CA PRO A 276 12.69 33.17 -4.55
C PRO A 276 12.31 34.29 -3.56
N PRO A 277 11.29 35.12 -3.85
CA PRO A 277 10.83 36.14 -2.92
C PRO A 277 10.31 35.51 -1.61
N MET A 278 10.32 36.27 -0.51
CA MET A 278 9.99 35.76 0.83
C MET A 278 8.61 35.08 0.90
N ARG A 279 7.62 35.60 0.16
CA ARG A 279 6.27 35.01 0.07
C ARG A 279 6.28 33.57 -0.46
N ASP A 280 7.13 33.29 -1.43
CA ASP A 280 7.23 31.96 -2.06
C ASP A 280 8.03 31.01 -1.18
N ARG A 281 9.07 31.51 -0.50
CA ARG A 281 9.81 30.77 0.55
C ARG A 281 8.91 30.34 1.70
N GLN A 282 8.01 31.20 2.17
CA GLN A 282 7.01 30.84 3.18
C GLN A 282 6.04 29.76 2.68
N THR A 283 5.62 29.84 1.41
CA THR A 283 4.75 28.82 0.80
C THR A 283 5.48 27.48 0.67
N MET A 284 6.74 27.50 0.24
CA MET A 284 7.63 26.34 0.18
C MET A 284 7.81 25.71 1.57
N ALA A 285 8.08 26.51 2.60
CA ALA A 285 8.26 26.02 3.97
C ALA A 285 7.02 25.31 4.51
N ARG A 286 5.82 25.85 4.23
CA ARG A 286 4.54 25.19 4.55
C ARG A 286 4.37 23.86 3.83
N ARG A 287 4.83 23.75 2.57
CA ARG A 287 4.82 22.50 1.81
C ARG A 287 5.80 21.48 2.38
N VAL A 288 7.04 21.89 2.68
CA VAL A 288 8.05 21.05 3.35
C VAL A 288 7.50 20.53 4.67
N ARG A 289 6.91 21.39 5.50
CA ARG A 289 6.23 20.97 6.74
C ARG A 289 5.11 19.99 6.47
N GLY A 290 4.31 20.21 5.42
CA GLY A 290 3.30 19.27 4.94
C GLY A 290 3.90 17.90 4.62
N TYR A 291 4.98 17.84 3.85
CA TYR A 291 5.67 16.59 3.51
C TYR A 291 6.27 15.90 4.74
N VAL A 292 6.93 16.65 5.61
CA VAL A 292 7.54 16.13 6.83
C VAL A 292 6.50 15.60 7.80
N THR A 293 5.29 16.18 7.87
CA THR A 293 4.21 15.75 8.78
C THR A 293 3.30 14.67 8.20
N GLN A 294 3.00 14.74 6.90
CA GLN A 294 2.09 13.84 6.20
C GLN A 294 2.78 12.63 5.55
N SER A 295 4.12 12.61 5.47
CA SER A 295 4.85 11.44 5.03
C SER A 295 4.44 10.24 5.88
N LYS A 296 3.67 9.34 5.26
CA LYS A 296 3.81 7.92 5.55
C LYS A 296 5.28 7.62 5.36
N SER A 297 5.89 7.07 6.39
CA SER A 297 7.25 6.52 6.33
C SER A 297 7.49 5.89 4.95
N THR A 298 8.62 6.22 4.35
CA THR A 298 9.19 5.71 3.10
C THR A 298 9.51 4.20 3.17
N SER A 299 8.72 3.43 3.91
CA SER A 299 8.70 1.97 3.97
C SER A 299 7.81 1.34 2.89
N SER A 300 7.26 2.13 1.95
CA SER A 300 6.45 1.58 0.85
C SER A 300 7.25 1.14 -0.36
N MET A 301 8.59 1.11 -0.29
CA MET A 301 9.44 0.45 -1.29
C MET A 301 9.56 -1.06 -1.01
N ARG A 302 8.46 -1.68 -0.59
CA ARG A 302 8.25 -3.12 -0.70
C ARG A 302 7.13 -3.33 -1.70
N SER A 303 7.49 -4.00 -2.80
CA SER A 303 6.66 -4.89 -3.61
C SER A 303 5.27 -5.09 -3.04
N SER A 304 4.22 -4.91 -3.87
CA SER A 304 2.86 -5.37 -3.59
C SER A 304 2.89 -6.73 -2.90
N ALA A 305 2.83 -6.75 -1.57
CA ALA A 305 2.82 -7.98 -0.81
C ALA A 305 1.42 -8.58 -1.02
N PRO A 306 1.30 -9.78 -1.59
CA PRO A 306 0.02 -10.47 -1.64
C PRO A 306 -0.41 -10.73 -0.20
N GLY A 307 -1.59 -10.22 0.20
CA GLY A 307 -2.13 -10.48 1.55
C GLY A 307 -2.59 -9.25 2.36
N LYS A 308 -2.86 -8.12 1.72
CA LYS A 308 -3.56 -7.01 2.39
C LYS A 308 -5.02 -7.43 2.64
N ALA A 309 -5.42 -7.53 3.92
CA ALA A 309 -6.76 -7.97 4.30
C ALA A 309 -7.85 -7.19 3.53
N THR A 310 -8.77 -7.89 2.89
CA THR A 310 -9.79 -7.31 2.02
C THR A 310 -10.81 -6.46 2.81
N SER A 311 -11.62 -5.67 2.12
CA SER A 311 -12.62 -4.82 2.81
C SER A 311 -13.70 -5.62 3.54
N SER A 312 -14.04 -6.81 3.02
CA SER A 312 -14.94 -7.77 3.67
C SER A 312 -14.30 -8.40 4.91
N GLU A 313 -13.03 -8.79 4.86
CA GLU A 313 -12.28 -9.31 6.00
C GLU A 313 -12.15 -8.27 7.12
N ARG A 314 -11.90 -7.00 6.78
CA ARG A 314 -11.91 -5.89 7.75
C ARG A 314 -13.28 -5.69 8.39
N LYS A 315 -14.37 -5.78 7.62
CA LYS A 315 -15.74 -5.75 8.15
C LYS A 315 -16.03 -6.97 9.03
N ALA A 316 -15.60 -8.16 8.63
CA ALA A 316 -15.76 -9.39 9.42
C ALA A 316 -15.02 -9.31 10.76
N LEU A 317 -13.78 -8.79 10.78
CA LEU A 317 -13.03 -8.52 12.01
C LEU A 317 -13.70 -7.44 12.88
N ALA A 318 -14.23 -6.38 12.29
CA ALA A 318 -14.94 -5.33 13.03
C ALA A 318 -16.23 -5.87 13.69
N THR A 319 -16.94 -6.76 12.99
CA THR A 319 -18.15 -7.42 13.49
C THR A 319 -17.81 -8.50 14.51
N MET A 320 -16.80 -9.36 14.28
CA MET A 320 -16.44 -10.45 15.19
C MET A 320 -15.67 -10.00 16.43
N GLY A 321 -14.86 -8.94 16.35
CA GLY A 321 -13.94 -8.54 17.42
C GLY A 321 -14.61 -7.80 18.57
N ARG A 322 -15.16 -6.60 18.32
CA ARG A 322 -15.63 -5.69 19.39
C ARG A 322 -17.11 -5.38 19.33
N ARG A 323 -17.66 -5.11 18.14
CA ARG A 323 -19.08 -4.73 17.98
C ARG A 323 -20.05 -5.90 18.11
N GLY A 324 -19.71 -7.07 17.56
CA GLY A 324 -20.55 -8.27 17.68
C GLY A 324 -20.59 -8.82 19.10
N GLY A 325 -19.44 -8.85 19.79
CA GLY A 325 -19.38 -9.23 21.21
C GLY A 325 -20.19 -8.28 22.09
N GLN A 326 -20.07 -6.96 21.89
CA GLN A 326 -20.88 -5.98 22.62
C GLN A 326 -22.38 -6.11 22.32
N LYS A 327 -22.77 -6.29 21.06
CA LYS A 327 -24.18 -6.43 20.68
C LYS A 327 -24.78 -7.76 21.14
N ALA A 328 -24.01 -8.85 21.15
CA ALA A 328 -24.43 -10.12 21.73
C ALA A 328 -24.59 -10.00 23.25
N ALA A 329 -23.62 -9.41 23.96
CA ALA A 329 -23.71 -9.15 25.40
C ALA A 329 -24.89 -8.23 25.75
N GLN A 330 -25.17 -7.21 24.93
CA GLN A 330 -26.32 -6.34 25.10
C GLN A 330 -27.63 -7.11 24.92
N ARG A 331 -27.75 -7.98 23.91
CA ARG A 331 -28.94 -8.81 23.66
C ARG A 331 -29.25 -9.77 24.81
N TRP A 332 -28.23 -10.39 25.40
CA TRP A 332 -28.39 -11.22 26.60
C TRP A 332 -28.95 -10.43 27.80
N LYS A 333 -28.67 -9.12 27.87
CA LYS A 333 -29.18 -8.23 28.94
C LYS A 333 -30.59 -7.69 28.65
N THR A 334 -30.88 -7.34 27.40
CA THR A 334 -32.10 -6.60 27.06
C THR A 334 -33.25 -7.47 26.53
N ALA A 335 -32.97 -8.66 25.98
CA ALA A 335 -33.99 -9.53 25.39
C ALA A 335 -33.65 -11.03 25.57
N PRO A 336 -33.59 -11.52 26.82
CA PRO A 336 -33.18 -12.89 27.14
C PRO A 336 -34.12 -13.97 26.58
N ASP A 337 -35.37 -13.61 26.28
CA ASP A 337 -36.41 -14.54 25.79
C ASP A 337 -36.73 -14.38 24.29
N SER A 338 -35.90 -13.62 23.57
CA SER A 338 -35.97 -13.57 22.11
C SER A 338 -35.72 -14.94 21.48
N ASP A 339 -36.31 -15.21 20.31
CA ASP A 339 -36.13 -16.50 19.61
C ASP A 339 -34.67 -16.82 19.35
N TYR A 340 -33.86 -15.80 19.05
CA TYR A 340 -32.41 -15.92 18.93
C TYR A 340 -31.76 -16.39 20.25
N ALA A 341 -32.09 -15.78 21.38
CA ALA A 341 -31.52 -16.16 22.68
C ALA A 341 -31.96 -17.56 23.12
N LYS A 342 -33.21 -17.95 22.83
CA LYS A 342 -33.72 -19.31 23.06
C LYS A 342 -32.97 -20.35 22.23
N GLN A 343 -32.75 -20.10 20.94
CA GLN A 343 -31.96 -20.99 20.07
C GLN A 343 -30.52 -21.14 20.55
N GLU A 344 -29.86 -20.05 20.95
CA GLU A 344 -28.49 -20.12 21.47
C GLU A 344 -28.40 -20.83 22.84
N ARG A 345 -29.41 -20.66 23.72
CA ARG A 345 -29.52 -21.44 24.97
C ARG A 345 -29.69 -22.93 24.69
N ALA A 346 -30.51 -23.30 23.70
CA ALA A 346 -30.70 -24.69 23.31
C ALA A 346 -29.39 -25.32 22.81
N LYS A 347 -28.63 -24.62 21.96
CA LYS A 347 -27.30 -25.08 21.52
C LYS A 347 -26.33 -25.25 22.69
N LEU A 348 -26.31 -24.30 23.63
CA LEU A 348 -25.48 -24.39 24.84
C LEU A 348 -25.90 -25.55 25.74
N ALA A 349 -27.20 -25.83 25.86
CA ALA A 349 -27.71 -26.96 26.63
C ALA A 349 -27.22 -28.28 26.02
N VAL A 350 -27.37 -28.47 24.71
CA VAL A 350 -26.87 -29.65 23.98
C VAL A 350 -25.35 -29.79 24.14
N ALA A 351 -24.60 -28.70 24.02
CA ALA A 351 -23.14 -28.73 24.21
C ALA A 351 -22.73 -29.07 25.65
N ASN A 352 -23.51 -28.63 26.65
CA ASN A 352 -23.28 -28.97 28.05
C ASN A 352 -23.61 -30.45 28.31
N GLU A 353 -24.68 -30.99 27.72
CA GLU A 353 -25.02 -32.41 27.81
C GLU A 353 -23.92 -33.28 27.19
N ASN A 354 -23.48 -32.96 25.98
CA ASN A 354 -22.37 -33.67 25.34
C ASN A 354 -21.10 -33.63 26.20
N ARG A 355 -20.76 -32.48 26.79
CA ARG A 355 -19.62 -32.36 27.71
C ARG A 355 -19.78 -33.21 28.97
N LYS A 356 -20.99 -33.32 29.53
CA LYS A 356 -21.26 -34.22 30.67
C LYS A 356 -21.06 -35.68 30.28
N THR A 357 -21.54 -36.07 29.10
CA THR A 357 -21.38 -37.44 28.58
C THR A 357 -19.92 -37.77 28.33
N SER A 358 -19.16 -36.89 27.67
CA SER A 358 -17.71 -37.08 27.46
C SER A 358 -16.96 -37.16 28.79
N ALA A 359 -17.24 -36.25 29.74
CA ALA A 359 -16.59 -36.29 31.05
C ALA A 359 -16.91 -37.58 31.84
N ALA A 360 -18.11 -38.14 31.67
CA ALA A 360 -18.46 -39.44 32.24
C ALA A 360 -17.67 -40.57 31.57
N ALA A 361 -17.59 -40.58 30.24
CA ALA A 361 -16.82 -41.56 29.47
C ALA A 361 -15.33 -41.53 29.85
N ASP A 362 -14.71 -40.36 29.93
CA ASP A 362 -13.31 -40.19 30.34
C ASP A 362 -13.08 -40.71 31.76
N SER A 363 -14.01 -40.40 32.67
CA SER A 363 -13.95 -40.92 34.04
C SER A 363 -14.02 -42.44 34.09
N PHE A 364 -14.81 -43.08 33.23
CA PHE A 364 -14.88 -44.54 33.15
C PHE A 364 -13.62 -45.14 32.51
N ALA A 365 -13.07 -44.50 31.47
CA ALA A 365 -11.83 -44.93 30.84
C ALA A 365 -10.65 -44.92 31.83
N ILE A 366 -10.52 -43.84 32.61
CA ILE A 366 -9.51 -43.74 33.68
C ILE A 366 -9.72 -44.85 34.70
N ALA A 367 -10.94 -45.03 35.23
CA ALA A 367 -11.21 -46.07 36.22
C ALA A 367 -10.92 -47.48 35.69
N SER A 368 -11.32 -47.77 34.45
CA SER A 368 -11.06 -49.04 33.78
C SER A 368 -9.57 -49.32 33.63
N TRP A 369 -8.77 -48.29 33.32
CA TRP A 369 -7.32 -48.42 33.18
C TRP A 369 -6.65 -48.80 34.51
N PHE A 370 -7.09 -48.22 35.63
CA PHE A 370 -6.60 -48.61 36.95
C PHE A 370 -6.96 -50.05 37.33
N LEU A 371 -8.20 -50.48 37.06
CA LEU A 371 -8.64 -51.85 37.33
C LEU A 371 -7.86 -52.87 36.48
N LYS A 372 -7.66 -52.55 35.20
CA LYS A 372 -6.88 -53.37 34.27
C LYS A 372 -5.42 -53.46 34.70
N GLY A 373 -4.78 -52.33 35.03
CA GLY A 373 -3.40 -52.29 35.51
C GLY A 373 -3.19 -53.15 36.76
N LYS A 374 -4.14 -53.12 37.70
CA LYS A 374 -4.13 -54.00 38.88
C LYS A 374 -4.31 -55.48 38.52
N SER A 375 -5.19 -55.79 37.58
CA SER A 375 -5.41 -57.17 37.13
C SER A 375 -4.18 -57.76 36.44
N GLU A 376 -3.43 -56.95 35.68
CA GLU A 376 -2.31 -57.41 34.86
C GLU A 376 -0.99 -57.44 35.63
N THR A 377 -0.77 -56.48 36.55
CA THR A 377 0.52 -56.33 37.24
C THR A 377 0.45 -56.63 38.74
N GLY A 378 -0.74 -56.82 39.29
CA GLY A 378 -0.98 -56.99 40.73
C GLY A 378 -0.98 -55.67 41.53
N GLU A 379 -0.54 -54.55 40.94
CA GLU A 379 -0.49 -53.24 41.58
C GLU A 379 -1.29 -52.18 40.79
N TYR A 380 -1.81 -51.17 41.49
CA TYR A 380 -2.45 -50.05 40.80
C TYR A 380 -1.42 -49.14 40.13
N PRO A 381 -1.71 -48.59 38.94
CA PRO A 381 -1.00 -47.46 38.38
C PRO A 381 -0.93 -46.25 39.33
N THR A 382 0.05 -45.36 39.15
CA THR A 382 0.07 -44.11 39.93
C THR A 382 -0.83 -43.04 39.32
N VAL A 383 -1.24 -42.07 40.14
CA VAL A 383 -2.00 -40.90 39.67
C VAL A 383 -1.20 -40.09 38.63
N GLY A 384 0.13 -40.01 38.79
CA GLY A 384 1.01 -39.31 37.84
C GLY A 384 1.11 -40.00 36.49
N GLU A 385 1.21 -41.33 36.48
CA GLU A 385 1.18 -42.13 35.25
C GLU A 385 -0.14 -41.95 34.50
N ALA A 386 -1.27 -42.01 35.22
CA ALA A 386 -2.59 -41.78 34.64
C ALA A 386 -2.76 -40.36 34.07
N ALA A 387 -2.24 -39.36 34.79
CA ALA A 387 -2.31 -37.96 34.35
C ALA A 387 -1.54 -37.74 33.05
N ALA A 388 -0.39 -38.39 32.89
CA ALA A 388 0.38 -38.40 31.66
C ALA A 388 -0.35 -39.14 30.53
N GLU A 389 -0.81 -40.37 30.77
CA GLU A 389 -1.49 -41.22 29.79
C GLU A 389 -2.75 -40.55 29.21
N PHE A 390 -3.59 -40.00 30.07
CA PHE A 390 -4.86 -39.38 29.66
C PHE A 390 -4.73 -37.88 29.39
N SER A 391 -3.54 -37.29 29.53
CA SER A 391 -3.30 -35.84 29.38
C SER A 391 -4.25 -34.97 30.23
N VAL A 392 -4.49 -35.39 31.47
CA VAL A 392 -5.38 -34.71 32.43
C VAL A 392 -4.65 -34.38 33.72
N SER A 393 -5.19 -33.45 34.51
CA SER A 393 -4.62 -33.13 35.82
C SER A 393 -4.81 -34.28 36.83
N ASN A 394 -3.87 -34.42 37.77
CA ASN A 394 -3.96 -35.37 38.90
C ASN A 394 -5.31 -35.29 39.64
N ARG A 395 -5.87 -34.08 39.77
CA ARG A 395 -7.17 -33.85 40.42
C ARG A 395 -8.33 -34.45 39.64
N THR A 396 -8.23 -34.49 38.32
CA THR A 396 -9.24 -35.12 37.45
C THR A 396 -9.21 -36.63 37.59
N VAL A 397 -8.01 -37.22 37.62
CA VAL A 397 -7.81 -38.65 37.89
C VAL A 397 -8.37 -39.03 39.27
N GLN A 398 -8.04 -38.28 40.32
CA GLN A 398 -8.55 -38.53 41.68
C GLN A 398 -10.08 -38.48 41.75
N ARG A 399 -10.71 -37.53 41.04
CA ARG A 399 -12.17 -37.45 40.95
C ARG A 399 -12.77 -38.68 40.25
N ALA A 400 -12.13 -39.14 39.17
CA ALA A 400 -12.56 -40.33 38.45
C ALA A 400 -12.48 -41.60 39.32
N LEU A 401 -11.37 -41.76 40.07
CA LEU A 401 -11.17 -42.87 40.99
C LEU A 401 -12.16 -42.85 42.15
N SER A 402 -12.36 -41.68 42.77
CA SER A 402 -13.36 -41.50 43.83
C SER A 402 -14.77 -41.85 43.36
N LYS A 403 -15.14 -41.42 42.14
CA LYS A 403 -16.44 -41.74 41.54
C LYS A 403 -16.62 -43.24 41.28
N ALA A 404 -15.54 -43.95 40.94
CA ALA A 404 -15.54 -45.39 40.72
C ALA A 404 -15.34 -46.22 42.01
N GLY A 405 -15.20 -45.58 43.17
CA GLY A 405 -14.96 -46.27 44.45
C GLY A 405 -13.57 -46.93 44.55
N ILE A 406 -12.61 -46.51 43.72
CA ILE A 406 -11.26 -47.07 43.71
C ILE A 406 -10.40 -46.32 44.74
N VAL A 407 -9.97 -47.02 45.79
CA VAL A 407 -9.04 -46.50 46.80
C VAL A 407 -7.63 -47.01 46.49
N LEU A 408 -6.71 -46.08 46.24
CA LEU A 408 -5.32 -46.40 46.00
C LEU A 408 -4.60 -46.70 47.34
N PRO A 409 -3.62 -47.62 47.35
CA PRO A 409 -2.80 -47.88 48.53
C PRO A 409 -2.07 -46.61 48.97
N THR A 410 -2.12 -46.30 50.26
CA THR A 410 -1.37 -45.19 50.86
C THR A 410 0.07 -45.63 51.12
N GLY A 411 1.04 -45.00 50.43
CA GLY A 411 2.47 -45.27 50.60
C GLY A 411 3.24 -45.10 49.29
N ARG A 412 4.56 -44.91 49.37
CA ARG A 412 5.45 -44.85 48.20
C ARG A 412 5.60 -46.25 47.62
N ARG A 413 5.59 -46.38 46.28
CA ARG A 413 5.85 -47.68 45.62
C ARG A 413 7.19 -48.26 46.07
N LYS A 414 7.23 -49.58 46.27
CA LYS A 414 8.42 -50.30 46.72
C LYS A 414 9.43 -50.38 45.56
N GLY A 415 10.29 -49.37 45.47
CA GLY A 415 11.26 -49.19 44.38
C GLY A 415 11.72 -47.74 44.21
N ASP A 416 10.91 -46.79 44.71
CA ASP A 416 11.16 -45.34 44.64
C ASP A 416 11.98 -44.83 45.84
N ARG A 417 13.02 -45.58 46.22
CA ARG A 417 14.02 -45.12 47.21
C ARG A 417 15.14 -44.40 46.43
N PRO A 418 15.59 -43.22 46.89
CA PRO A 418 16.78 -42.58 46.32
C PRO A 418 18.03 -43.44 46.50
#